data_AF-A0A4Y2QRG9-F1
#
_entry.id   AF-A0A4Y2QRG9-F1
#
_cell.length_a   1.000
_cell.length_b   1.000
_cell.length_c   1.000
_cell.angle_alpha   90.00
_cell.angle_beta   90.00
_cell.angle_gamma   90.00
#
_symmetry.space_group_name_H-M   'P 1'
#
loop_
_entity.id
_entity.type
_entity.pdbx_description
1 polymer ?
#
loop_
_entity_poly.entity_id
_entity_poly.type
_entity_poly.pdbx_seq_one_letter_code
_entity_poly.pdbx_strand_id
1 'polypeptide(L)'
;MPHTTIWNVLHNRLHLNAYKVQIVQALHPNDKPRRFEFAEQILTRIEDVENYLRKWFFSDESTFHVSGKVNKHNCRIWGSENPHDYRELERDFAETTIARDVP
;
A
#
# COMPACT_ATOMS: atom_id res chain seq x y z
N MET A 1 -22.36 -6.19 -19.70
CA MET A 1 -21.91 -5.11 -20.61
C MET A 1 -20.49 -5.43 -21.08
N PRO A 2 -20.18 -5.29 -22.37
CA PRO A 2 -18.82 -5.51 -22.87
C PRO A 2 -17.81 -4.54 -22.25
N HIS A 3 -16.60 -5.01 -21.98
CA HIS A 3 -15.50 -4.19 -21.45
C HIS A 3 -15.22 -2.96 -22.33
N THR A 4 -15.33 -3.13 -23.64
CA THR A 4 -15.16 -2.07 -24.65
C THR A 4 -16.19 -0.95 -24.51
N THR A 5 -17.43 -1.27 -24.10
CA THR A 5 -18.47 -0.26 -23.88
C THR A 5 -18.15 0.62 -22.67
N ILE A 6 -17.69 0.02 -21.58
CA ILE A 6 -17.29 0.75 -20.36
C ILE A 6 -16.09 1.65 -20.67
N TRP A 7 -15.08 1.11 -21.35
CA TRP A 7 -13.89 1.87 -21.74
C TRP A 7 -14.24 3.05 -22.65
N ASN A 8 -15.09 2.84 -23.66
CA ASN A 8 -15.53 3.90 -24.56
C ASN A 8 -16.29 5.02 -23.83
N VAL A 9 -17.14 4.67 -22.87
CA VAL A 9 -17.86 5.69 -22.09
C VAL A 9 -16.89 6.48 -21.21
N LEU A 10 -15.99 5.80 -20.49
CA LEU A 10 -15.09 6.46 -19.55
C LEU A 10 -14.03 7.33 -20.25
N HIS A 11 -13.36 6.81 -21.27
CA HIS A 11 -12.27 7.53 -21.94
C HIS A 11 -12.74 8.41 -23.10
N ASN A 12 -13.59 7.90 -24.00
CA ASN A 12 -13.92 8.63 -25.24
C ASN A 12 -15.07 9.63 -25.04
N ARG A 13 -16.01 9.36 -24.13
CA ARG A 13 -17.16 10.25 -23.90
C ARG A 13 -16.97 11.18 -22.70
N LEU A 14 -16.39 10.66 -21.61
CA LEU A 14 -16.27 11.38 -20.34
C LEU A 14 -14.85 11.91 -20.08
N HIS A 15 -13.87 11.54 -20.91
CA HIS A 15 -12.46 11.96 -20.76
C HIS A 15 -11.87 11.69 -19.37
N LEU A 16 -12.27 10.59 -18.73
CA LEU A 16 -11.78 10.18 -17.41
C LEU A 16 -10.54 9.32 -17.55
N ASN A 17 -9.63 9.47 -16.59
CA ASN A 17 -8.43 8.66 -16.45
C ASN A 17 -8.56 7.72 -15.25
N ALA A 18 -7.94 6.55 -15.34
CA ALA A 18 -7.92 5.58 -14.26
C ALA A 18 -6.76 5.84 -13.30
N TYR A 19 -7.07 6.22 -12.07
CA TYR A 19 -6.11 6.43 -10.99
C TYR A 19 -6.09 5.23 -10.05
N LYS A 20 -4.88 4.79 -9.68
CA LYS A 20 -4.69 3.74 -8.70
C LYS A 20 -4.79 4.33 -7.30
N VAL A 21 -5.69 3.80 -6.48
CA VAL A 21 -5.83 4.24 -5.09
C VAL A 21 -4.60 3.83 -4.30
N GLN A 22 -4.02 4.76 -3.57
CA GLN A 22 -2.96 4.46 -2.62
C GLN A 22 -3.59 4.15 -1.27
N ILE A 23 -3.42 2.91 -0.79
CA ILE A 23 -3.81 2.56 0.57
C ILE A 23 -2.55 2.66 1.41
N VAL A 24 -2.55 3.59 2.36
CA VAL A 24 -1.43 3.86 3.25
C VAL A 24 -1.80 3.42 4.66
N GLN A 25 -0.81 3.11 5.47
CA GLN A 25 -1.03 2.88 6.89
C GLN A 25 -1.33 4.22 7.57
N ALA A 26 -2.34 4.26 8.43
CA ALA A 26 -2.62 5.43 9.26
C ALA A 26 -1.39 5.75 10.12
N LEU A 27 -0.93 7.00 10.09
CA LEU A 27 0.20 7.46 10.90
C LEU A 27 -0.30 8.31 12.07
N HIS A 28 0.05 7.92 13.28
CA HIS A 28 -0.18 8.73 14.47
C HIS A 28 0.91 9.83 14.60
N PRO A 29 0.63 10.93 15.32
CA PRO A 29 1.58 12.03 15.48
C PRO A 29 2.96 11.59 15.99
N ASN A 30 3.01 10.56 16.84
CA ASN A 30 4.25 10.03 17.40
C ASN A 30 5.01 9.06 16.47
N ASP A 31 4.42 8.65 15.35
CA ASP A 31 5.10 7.73 14.43
C ASP A 31 6.20 8.42 13.66
N LYS A 32 6.04 9.70 13.32
CA LYS A 32 7.08 10.48 12.65
C LYS A 32 8.39 10.56 13.46
N PRO A 33 8.40 11.02 14.73
CA PRO A 33 9.63 11.06 15.51
C PRO A 33 10.21 9.67 15.75
N ARG A 34 9.37 8.65 16.01
CA ARG A 34 9.84 7.26 16.20
C ARG A 34 10.50 6.68 14.95
N ARG A 35 9.94 6.94 13.76
CA ARG A 35 10.53 6.51 12.49
C ARG A 35 11.85 7.20 12.21
N PHE A 36 11.95 8.49 12.54
CA PHE A 36 13.18 9.25 12.38
C PHE A 36 14.28 8.71 13.30
N GLU A 37 13.99 8.54 14.60
CA GLU A 37 14.92 7.99 15.57
C GLU A 37 15.39 6.58 15.18
N PHE A 38 14.47 5.72 14.75
CA PHE A 38 14.83 4.40 14.23
C PHE A 38 15.77 4.49 13.02
N ALA A 39 15.48 5.37 12.06
CA ALA A 39 16.31 5.54 10.87
C ALA A 39 17.73 6.00 11.22
N GLU A 40 17.89 6.97 12.12
CA GLU A 40 19.21 7.40 12.60
C GLU A 40 19.97 6.24 13.27
N GLN A 41 19.33 5.52 14.18
CA GLN A 41 19.97 4.42 14.89
C GLN A 41 20.43 3.30 13.95
N ILE A 42 19.63 2.96 12.94
CA ILE A 42 20.00 1.93 11.96
C ILE A 42 21.10 2.43 11.03
N LEU A 43 21.05 3.69 10.60
CA LEU A 43 22.09 4.28 9.74
C LEU A 43 23.47 4.19 10.41
N THR A 44 23.58 4.63 11.67
CA THR A 44 24.83 4.54 12.42
C THR A 44 25.36 3.11 12.52
N ARG A 45 24.48 2.13 12.78
CA ARG A 45 24.90 0.72 12.88
C ARG A 45 25.33 0.10 11.55
N ILE A 46 24.77 0.58 10.43
CA ILE A 46 25.21 0.16 9.09
C ILE A 46 26.61 0.67 8.80
N GLU A 47 26.94 1.89 9.23
CA GLU A 47 28.26 2.51 9.05
C GLU A 47 29.33 1.86 9.96
N ASP A 48 28.98 1.56 11.21
CA ASP A 48 29.91 1.03 12.20
C ASP A 48 30.19 -0.48 12.06
N VAL A 49 29.24 -1.25 11.52
CA VAL A 49 29.31 -2.72 11.49
C VAL A 49 29.23 -3.25 10.07
N GLU A 50 30.35 -3.82 9.60
CA GLU A 50 30.40 -4.48 8.29
C GLU A 50 29.37 -5.62 8.21
N ASN A 51 28.64 -5.68 7.09
CA ASN A 51 27.59 -6.68 6.82
C ASN A 51 26.41 -6.66 7.82
N TYR A 52 26.14 -5.55 8.52
CA TYR A 52 25.04 -5.45 9.50
C TYR A 52 23.68 -5.89 8.93
N LEU A 53 23.32 -5.42 7.72
CA LEU A 53 22.04 -5.75 7.08
C LEU A 53 21.96 -7.21 6.59
N ARG A 54 23.08 -7.90 6.36
CA ARG A 54 23.05 -9.30 5.90
C ARG A 54 22.52 -10.29 6.94
N LYS A 55 22.40 -9.85 8.20
CA LYS A 55 21.84 -10.63 9.30
C LYS A 55 20.33 -10.42 9.46
N TRP A 56 19.74 -9.51 8.70
CA TRP A 56 18.34 -9.16 8.84
C TRP A 56 17.50 -9.98 7.87
N PHE A 57 16.45 -10.60 8.41
CA PHE A 57 15.39 -11.24 7.63
C PHE A 57 14.10 -10.47 7.90
N PHE A 58 13.46 -10.04 6.82
CA PHE A 58 12.17 -9.36 6.91
C PHE A 58 11.08 -10.34 6.51
N SER A 59 10.07 -10.45 7.36
CA SER A 59 8.82 -11.11 7.02
C SER A 59 7.71 -10.06 6.98
N ASP A 60 6.76 -10.24 6.07
CA ASP A 60 5.51 -9.48 6.08
C ASP A 60 4.31 -10.43 6.18
N GLU A 61 3.22 -9.87 6.70
CA GLU A 61 1.91 -10.47 6.64
C GLU A 61 1.02 -9.63 5.74
N SER A 62 0.32 -10.30 4.82
CA SER A 62 -0.64 -9.66 3.94
C SER A 62 -2.02 -10.24 4.19
N THR A 63 -2.96 -9.39 4.60
CA THR A 63 -4.36 -9.78 4.75
C THR A 63 -5.09 -9.74 3.42
N PHE A 64 -5.81 -10.83 3.12
CA PHE A 64 -6.78 -10.90 2.03
C PHE A 64 -8.19 -11.12 2.57
N HIS A 65 -9.15 -10.35 2.06
CA HIS A 65 -10.56 -10.53 2.38
C HIS A 65 -11.18 -11.53 1.39
N VAL A 66 -11.65 -12.68 1.88
CA VAL A 66 -12.30 -13.72 1.06
C VAL A 66 -13.69 -13.29 0.55
N SER A 67 -14.28 -12.25 1.14
CA SER A 67 -15.63 -11.76 0.83
C SER A 67 -15.75 -10.90 -0.44
N GLY A 68 -14.71 -10.81 -1.28
CA GLY A 68 -14.75 -10.02 -2.52
C GLY A 68 -14.79 -8.50 -2.33
N LYS A 69 -14.70 -8.00 -1.08
CA LYS A 69 -14.51 -6.58 -0.81
C LYS A 69 -13.13 -6.15 -1.29
N VAL A 70 -13.16 -5.31 -2.33
CA VAL A 70 -12.06 -4.50 -2.89
C VAL A 70 -10.69 -5.18 -2.83
N ASN A 71 -10.40 -6.00 -3.84
CA ASN A 71 -9.02 -6.39 -4.09
C ASN A 71 -8.21 -5.11 -4.42
N LYS A 72 -7.23 -4.76 -3.57
CA LYS A 72 -6.34 -3.60 -3.71
C LYS A 72 -5.66 -3.55 -5.09
N HIS A 73 -5.54 -4.70 -5.76
CA HIS A 73 -4.97 -4.81 -7.11
C HIS A 73 -5.90 -4.30 -8.21
N ASN A 74 -7.22 -4.40 -8.03
CA ASN A 74 -8.22 -4.08 -9.04
C ASN A 74 -9.01 -2.79 -8.75
N CYS A 75 -8.72 -2.09 -7.65
CA CYS A 75 -9.39 -0.84 -7.31
C CYS A 75 -8.78 0.34 -8.09
N ARG A 76 -9.57 0.92 -9.02
CA ARG A 76 -9.23 2.14 -9.75
C ARG A 76 -10.35 3.15 -9.61
N ILE A 77 -10.00 4.40 -9.29
CA ILE A 77 -10.91 5.54 -9.31
C ILE A 77 -10.79 6.19 -10.69
N TRP A 78 -11.92 6.54 -11.29
CA TRP A 78 -11.96 7.22 -12.58
C TRP A 78 -12.32 8.69 -12.37
N GLY A 79 -11.45 9.59 -12.82
CA GLY A 79 -11.60 11.04 -12.62
C GLY A 79 -11.01 11.84 -13.78
N SER A 80 -11.41 13.10 -13.93
CA SER A 80 -10.77 14.03 -14.88
C SER A 80 -9.41 14.50 -14.36
N GLU A 81 -9.26 14.56 -13.04
CA GLU A 81 -8.04 14.94 -12.33
C GLU A 81 -7.66 13.86 -11.32
N ASN A 82 -6.39 13.84 -10.92
CA ASN A 82 -5.93 12.92 -9.88
C ASN A 82 -6.57 13.33 -8.54
N PRO A 83 -7.41 12.48 -7.93
CA PRO A 83 -8.10 12.84 -6.69
C PRO A 83 -7.15 12.93 -5.48
N HIS A 84 -5.88 12.54 -5.63
CA HIS A 84 -4.91 12.43 -4.53
C HIS A 84 -5.47 11.65 -3.33
N ASP A 85 -6.40 10.73 -3.61
CA ASP A 85 -7.13 9.97 -2.60
C ASP A 85 -6.21 8.88 -2.07
N TYR A 86 -5.73 9.10 -0.84
CA TYR A 86 -5.11 8.06 -0.04
C TYR A 86 -6.11 7.61 1.00
N ARG A 87 -6.29 6.30 1.11
CA ARG A 87 -7.13 5.72 2.15
C ARG A 87 -6.25 5.14 3.23
N GLU A 88 -6.43 5.66 4.43
CA GLU A 88 -5.86 5.07 5.63
C GLU A 88 -6.69 3.83 5.98
N LEU A 89 -6.04 2.68 6.08
CA LEU A 89 -6.68 1.44 6.51
C LEU A 89 -6.31 1.17 7.98
N GLU A 90 -7.31 1.30 8.85
CA GLU A 90 -7.25 0.78 10.21
C GLU A 90 -7.47 -0.74 10.15
N ARG A 91 -6.62 -1.52 10.84
CA ARG A 91 -6.71 -2.99 10.82
C ARG A 91 -7.86 -3.44 11.73
N ASP A 92 -9.03 -3.70 11.15
CA ASP A 92 -10.17 -4.26 11.89
C ASP A 92 -10.18 -5.80 11.88
N PHE A 93 -10.51 -6.37 13.04
CA PHE A 93 -10.46 -7.80 13.35
C PHE A 93 -11.51 -8.64 12.61
N ALA A 94 -11.13 -9.23 11.47
CA ALA A 94 -11.52 -10.57 11.02
C ALA A 94 -10.69 -10.92 9.76
N GLU A 95 -9.43 -11.30 9.97
CA GLU A 95 -8.43 -11.41 8.93
C GLU A 95 -7.82 -12.83 8.92
N THR A 96 -7.62 -13.43 7.74
CA THR A 96 -6.80 -14.64 7.60
C THR A 96 -5.39 -14.23 7.21
N THR A 97 -4.45 -14.48 8.12
CA THR A 97 -3.03 -14.17 7.97
C THR A 97 -2.32 -15.27 7.17
N ILE A 98 -1.58 -14.89 6.12
CA ILE A 98 -0.63 -15.77 5.43
C ILE A 98 0.73 -15.10 5.54
N ALA A 99 1.68 -15.75 6.22
CA ALA A 99 3.07 -15.31 6.30
C ALA A 99 3.77 -15.57 4.95
N ARG A 100 4.45 -14.56 4.44
CA ARG A 100 5.38 -14.71 3.31
C ARG A 100 6.79 -14.51 3.83
N ASP A 101 7.55 -15.58 3.87
CA ASP A 101 9.00 -15.49 4.08
C ASP A 101 9.63 -14.98 2.79
N VAL A 102 10.29 -13.83 2.86
CA VAL A 102 11.15 -13.34 1.78
C VAL A 102 12.54 -13.93 2.03
N PRO A 103 13.10 -14.76 1.11
CA PRO A 103 14.42 -15.35 1.30
C PRO A 103 15.55 -14.30 1.27
#